data_AF-A0A3A1WMQ3-F1
#
_entry.id   AF-A0A3A1WMQ3-F1
#
_cell.length_a   1.000
_cell.length_b   1.000
_cell.length_c   1.000
_cell.angle_alpha   90.00
_cell.angle_beta   90.00
_cell.angle_gamma   90.00
#
_symmetry.space_group_name_H-M   'P 1'
#
loop_
_entity.id
_entity.type
_entity.pdbx_description
1 polymer ?
#
loop_
_entity_poly.entity_id
_entity_poly.type
_entity_poly.pdbx_seq_one_letter_code
_entity_poly.pdbx_strand_id
1 'polypeptide(L)'
;MTDDPMDVPSSSGAEFSGHDERLTAILADPTLPDRDKRQAIQDAFDDLVRERGDEPAAAYETIERRFFEALTLLAEGGHDYDDASDHGGDAPPDRRPGEI
;
A
#
# COMPACT_ATOMS: atom_id res chain seq x y z
N MET A 1 -11.62 -50.60 -14.05
CA MET A 1 -11.98 -49.33 -13.39
C MET A 1 -10.69 -48.65 -13.03
N THR A 2 -10.24 -47.74 -13.90
CA THR A 2 -9.12 -46.84 -13.60
C THR A 2 -9.77 -45.59 -13.05
N ASP A 3 -9.81 -45.47 -11.72
CA ASP A 3 -10.08 -44.19 -11.07
C ASP A 3 -8.76 -43.41 -11.16
N ASP A 4 -8.68 -42.61 -12.22
CA ASP A 4 -7.67 -41.58 -12.40
C ASP A 4 -7.92 -40.52 -11.31
N PRO A 5 -7.02 -40.30 -10.33
CA PRO A 5 -7.18 -39.19 -9.42
C PRO A 5 -6.97 -37.93 -10.28
N MET A 6 -8.08 -37.28 -10.62
CA MET A 6 -8.10 -35.93 -11.16
C MET A 6 -7.13 -35.09 -10.35
N ASP A 7 -5.95 -34.84 -10.94
CA ASP A 7 -4.98 -33.85 -10.52
C ASP A 7 -5.70 -32.52 -10.71
N VAL A 8 -6.48 -32.13 -9.70
CA VAL A 8 -7.02 -30.78 -9.59
C VAL A 8 -5.78 -29.89 -9.58
N PRO A 9 -5.59 -29.01 -10.57
CA PRO A 9 -4.49 -28.08 -10.50
C PRO A 9 -4.71 -27.31 -9.20
N SER A 10 -3.74 -27.43 -8.29
CA SER A 10 -3.60 -26.55 -7.14
C SER A 10 -3.25 -25.14 -7.68
N SER A 11 -4.14 -24.55 -8.47
CA SER A 11 -3.96 -23.25 -9.14
C SER A 11 -4.16 -22.12 -8.13
N SER A 12 -5.01 -22.35 -7.12
CA SER A 12 -5.38 -21.35 -6.11
C SER A 12 -4.29 -21.01 -5.08
N GLY A 13 -3.04 -21.44 -5.27
CA GLY A 13 -1.91 -21.03 -4.40
C GLY A 13 -0.80 -20.31 -5.17
N ALA A 14 -0.63 -20.62 -6.45
CA ALA A 14 0.36 -19.99 -7.31
C ALA A 14 -0.09 -18.59 -7.77
N GLU A 15 -1.38 -18.39 -8.00
CA GLU A 15 -1.95 -17.10 -8.43
C GLU A 15 -1.75 -16.01 -7.36
N PHE A 16 -1.86 -16.36 -6.07
CA PHE A 16 -1.62 -15.42 -4.95
C PHE A 16 -0.16 -15.15 -4.66
N SER A 17 0.73 -16.07 -5.03
CA SER A 17 2.17 -15.94 -4.74
C SER A 17 2.75 -14.71 -5.46
N GLY A 18 2.27 -14.40 -6.67
CA GLY A 18 2.69 -13.21 -7.42
C GLY A 18 2.35 -11.88 -6.73
N HIS A 19 1.18 -11.78 -6.09
CA HIS A 19 0.79 -10.58 -5.34
C HIS A 19 1.61 -10.40 -4.06
N ASP A 20 1.91 -11.50 -3.37
CA ASP A 20 2.74 -11.49 -2.16
C ASP A 20 4.19 -11.10 -2.47
N GLU A 21 4.76 -11.64 -3.55
CA GLU A 21 6.09 -11.28 -4.03
C GLU A 21 6.15 -9.80 -4.44
N ARG A 22 5.13 -9.30 -5.15
CA ARG A 22 5.03 -7.88 -5.52
C ARG A 22 4.93 -6.98 -4.28
N LEU A 23 4.11 -7.33 -3.29
CA LEU A 23 3.99 -6.62 -2.02
C LEU A 23 5.35 -6.56 -1.29
N THR A 24 6.02 -7.70 -1.19
CA THR A 24 7.34 -7.81 -0.54
C THR A 24 8.38 -6.97 -1.26
N ALA A 25 8.39 -6.98 -2.60
CA ALA A 25 9.30 -6.18 -3.39
C ALA A 25 9.11 -4.67 -3.16
N ILE A 26 7.85 -4.20 -3.09
CA ILE A 26 7.55 -2.78 -2.84
C ILE A 26 8.03 -2.36 -1.44
N LEU A 27 7.78 -3.19 -0.42
CA LEU A 27 8.19 -2.89 0.96
C LEU A 27 9.71 -2.90 1.13
N ALA A 28 10.38 -3.87 0.49
CA ALA A 28 11.82 -4.05 0.55
C ALA A 28 12.62 -2.97 -0.19
N ASP A 29 11.99 -2.21 -1.10
CA ASP A 29 12.66 -1.15 -1.85
C ASP A 29 13.01 0.04 -0.93
N PRO A 30 14.28 0.30 -0.61
CA PRO A 30 14.65 1.41 0.27
C PRO A 30 14.69 2.77 -0.46
N THR A 31 14.55 2.77 -1.80
CA THR A 31 14.60 3.97 -2.64
C THR A 31 13.23 4.61 -2.83
N LEU A 32 12.16 3.85 -2.61
CA LEU A 32 10.79 4.36 -2.67
C LEU A 32 10.41 5.02 -1.34
N PRO A 33 9.91 6.27 -1.35
CA PRO A 33 9.36 6.89 -0.15
C PRO A 33 8.04 6.21 0.25
N ASP A 34 7.67 6.31 1.53
CA ASP A 34 6.48 5.62 2.08
C ASP A 34 5.16 6.04 1.42
N ARG A 35 5.10 7.26 0.86
CA ARG A 35 3.96 7.72 0.06
C ARG A 35 3.81 6.90 -1.22
N ASP A 36 4.90 6.72 -1.96
CA ASP A 36 4.90 5.97 -3.23
C ASP A 36 4.75 4.47 -2.97
N LYS A 37 5.33 3.93 -1.89
CA LYS A 37 5.07 2.54 -1.45
C LYS A 37 3.60 2.30 -1.16
N ARG A 38 2.95 3.20 -0.40
CA ARG A 38 1.50 3.10 -0.13
C ARG A 38 0.69 3.12 -1.41
N GLN A 39 1.02 4.02 -2.34
CA GLN A 39 0.31 4.10 -3.62
C GLN A 39 0.47 2.81 -4.44
N ALA A 40 1.67 2.24 -4.51
CA ALA A 40 1.95 0.99 -5.22
C ALA A 40 1.29 -0.23 -4.56
N ILE A 41 1.20 -0.26 -3.23
CA ILE A 41 0.50 -1.31 -2.48
C ILE A 41 -1.02 -1.21 -2.69
N GLN A 42 -1.58 0.01 -2.71
CA GLN A 42 -2.99 0.23 -3.02
C GLN A 42 -3.34 -0.20 -4.45
N ASP A 43 -2.48 0.11 -5.43
CA ASP A 43 -2.66 -0.30 -6.83
C ASP A 43 -2.65 -1.84 -6.97
N ALA A 44 -1.67 -2.50 -6.34
CA ALA A 44 -1.59 -3.96 -6.32
C ALA A 44 -2.76 -4.63 -5.57
N PHE A 45 -3.34 -3.95 -4.57
CA PHE A 45 -4.56 -4.41 -3.90
C PHE A 45 -5.81 -4.23 -4.77
N ASP A 46 -5.92 -3.13 -5.54
CA ASP A 46 -7.02 -2.95 -6.49
C ASP A 46 -7.00 -4.01 -7.61
N ASP A 47 -5.80 -4.32 -8.14
CA ASP A 47 -5.60 -5.45 -9.07
C ASP A 47 -6.07 -6.77 -8.45
N LEU A 48 -5.64 -7.09 -7.23
CA LEU A 48 -6.06 -8.30 -6.51
C LEU A 48 -7.59 -8.38 -6.36
N VAL A 49 -8.23 -7.27 -5.97
CA VAL A 49 -9.70 -7.21 -5.81
C VAL A 49 -10.41 -7.32 -7.17
N ARG A 50 -9.83 -6.76 -8.23
CA ARG A 50 -10.36 -6.87 -9.59
C ARG A 50 -10.23 -8.28 -10.15
N GLU A 51 -9.11 -8.95 -9.90
CA GLU A 51 -8.86 -10.35 -10.28
C GLU A 51 -9.77 -11.29 -9.49
N ARG A 52 -10.00 -11.02 -8.20
CA ARG A 52 -10.96 -11.74 -7.38
C ARG A 52 -12.38 -11.75 -7.98
N GLY A 53 -12.86 -10.62 -8.51
CA GLY A 53 -14.20 -10.51 -9.08
C GLY A 53 -15.31 -10.95 -8.10
N ASP A 54 -15.99 -12.07 -8.42
CA ASP A 54 -17.09 -12.66 -7.62
C ASP A 54 -16.63 -13.87 -6.76
N GLU A 55 -15.34 -14.16 -6.71
CA GLU A 55 -14.83 -15.30 -5.93
C GLU A 55 -15.03 -15.13 -4.41
N PRO A 56 -15.21 -16.23 -3.67
CA PRO A 56 -15.41 -16.18 -2.23
C PRO A 56 -14.22 -15.53 -1.51
N ALA A 57 -14.49 -14.51 -0.70
CA ALA A 57 -13.49 -13.72 0.05
C ALA A 57 -12.55 -14.58 0.91
N ALA A 58 -13.01 -15.76 1.35
CA ALA A 58 -12.24 -16.67 2.18
C ALA A 58 -10.93 -17.15 1.55
N ALA A 59 -10.83 -17.22 0.22
CA ALA A 59 -9.58 -17.59 -0.45
C ALA A 59 -8.54 -16.45 -0.47
N TYR A 60 -9.01 -15.20 -0.35
CA TYR A 60 -8.20 -13.98 -0.48
C TYR A 60 -7.89 -13.33 0.87
N GLU A 61 -8.59 -13.72 1.95
CA GLU A 61 -8.48 -13.13 3.29
C GLU A 61 -7.02 -13.05 3.80
N THR A 62 -6.21 -14.06 3.51
CA THR A 62 -4.81 -14.10 3.98
C THR A 62 -3.95 -13.05 3.27
N ILE A 63 -4.11 -12.90 1.96
CA ILE A 63 -3.33 -11.94 1.18
C ILE A 63 -3.85 -10.51 1.41
N GLU A 64 -5.17 -10.30 1.45
CA GLU A 64 -5.78 -9.00 1.75
C GLU A 64 -5.31 -8.48 3.12
N ARG A 65 -5.26 -9.34 4.14
CA ARG A 65 -4.76 -8.97 5.46
C ARG A 65 -3.30 -8.48 5.41
N ARG A 66 -2.43 -9.13 4.61
CA ARG A 66 -1.03 -8.67 4.44
C ARG A 66 -0.95 -7.29 3.80
N PHE A 67 -1.78 -7.01 2.80
CA PHE A 67 -1.88 -5.67 2.19
C PHE A 67 -2.29 -4.61 3.23
N PHE A 68 -3.29 -4.90 4.07
CA PHE A 68 -3.71 -4.00 5.15
C PHE A 68 -2.64 -3.79 6.21
N GLU A 69 -1.95 -4.86 6.64
CA GLU A 69 -0.83 -4.77 7.59
C GLU A 69 0.30 -3.90 7.03
N ALA A 70 0.64 -4.06 5.75
CA ALA A 70 1.66 -3.26 5.08
C ALA A 70 1.29 -1.76 5.00
N LEU A 71 0.03 -1.45 4.64
CA LEU A 71 -0.46 -0.07 4.62
C LEU A 71 -0.46 0.56 6.02
N THR A 72 -0.79 -0.22 7.05
CA THR A 72 -0.78 0.23 8.44
C THR A 72 0.66 0.52 8.90
N LEU A 73 1.61 -0.36 8.57
CA LEU A 73 3.02 -0.19 8.89
C LEU A 73 3.61 1.07 8.25
N LEU A 74 3.26 1.36 6.99
CA LEU A 74 3.66 2.59 6.30
C LEU A 74 2.95 3.83 6.84
N ALA A 75 1.76 3.68 7.43
CA ALA A 75 1.04 4.78 8.07
C ALA A 75 1.61 5.12 9.46
N GLU A 76 1.99 4.11 10.25
CA GLU A 76 2.64 4.29 11.55
C GLU A 76 4.08 4.81 11.42
N GLY A 77 4.79 4.46 10.34
CA GLY A 77 6.11 5.02 10.00
C GLY A 77 6.07 6.47 9.51
N GLY A 78 4.89 7.01 9.18
CA GLY A 78 4.70 8.34 8.61
C GLY A 78 4.51 9.46 9.65
N HIS A 79 5.21 9.42 10.79
CA HIS A 79 5.22 10.52 11.76
C HIS A 79 6.27 11.60 11.44
N ASP A 80 6.84 11.61 10.23
CA ASP A 80 7.57 12.77 9.69
C ASP A 80 6.62 13.74 8.96
N TYR A 81 5.49 14.08 9.61
CA TYR A 81 4.78 15.33 9.29
C TYR A 81 5.51 16.56 9.90
N ASP A 82 6.85 16.53 9.91
CA ASP A 82 7.74 17.63 10.27
C ASP A 82 8.75 17.70 9.12
N ASP A 83 8.48 18.41 8.02
CA ASP A 83 9.14 19.70 7.76
C ASP A 83 8.60 20.31 6.45
N ALA A 84 7.34 20.75 6.46
CA ALA A 84 6.84 21.67 5.43
C ALA A 84 6.08 22.86 6.04
N SER A 85 6.36 23.16 7.31
CA SER A 85 5.94 24.41 7.96
C SER A 85 7.10 25.36 8.27
N ASP A 86 8.36 24.97 8.01
CA ASP A 86 9.53 25.86 8.15
C ASP A 86 10.15 26.22 6.79
N HIS A 87 9.39 26.93 5.94
CA HIS A 87 10.03 27.82 4.97
C HIS A 87 9.13 28.99 4.56
N GLY A 88 9.52 30.17 5.02
CA GLY A 88 9.21 31.43 4.35
C GLY A 88 8.42 32.40 5.19
N GLY A 89 9.11 33.13 6.06
CA GLY A 89 8.55 34.30 6.72
C GLY A 89 8.07 35.34 5.72
N ASP A 90 6.89 35.87 5.97
CA ASP A 90 6.57 37.25 5.62
C ASP A 90 6.14 37.92 6.93
N ALA A 91 7.14 38.44 7.64
CA ALA A 91 6.87 39.48 8.62
C ALA A 91 6.14 40.60 7.87
N PRO A 92 4.93 41.00 8.26
CA PRO A 92 4.28 42.13 7.61
C PRO A 92 5.22 43.32 7.72
N PRO A 93 5.54 44.02 6.61
CA PRO A 93 6.41 45.17 6.67
C PRO A 93 5.76 46.23 7.56
N ASP A 94 6.50 46.57 8.63
CA ASP A 94 6.57 47.88 9.29
C ASP A 94 5.47 48.88 8.87
N ARG A 95 4.28 48.77 9.48
CA ARG A 95 3.36 49.91 9.54
C ARG A 95 3.73 50.74 10.76
N ARG A 96 4.51 51.79 10.50
CA ARG A 96 4.94 52.83 11.46
C ARG A 96 3.84 53.22 12.46
N PRO A 97 4.20 53.51 13.73
CA PRO A 97 3.28 54.13 14.66
C PRO A 97 3.19 55.64 14.36
N GLY A 98 2.06 56.10 13.81
CA GLY A 98 1.77 57.53 13.70
C GLY A 98 0.65 57.89 12.74
N GLU A 99 -0.34 58.63 13.27
CA GLU A 99 -1.23 59.57 12.57
C GLU A 99 -2.54 59.01 11.96
N ILE A 100 -3.63 59.03 12.74
CA ILE A 100 -4.69 60.07 12.70
C ILE A 100 -5.52 60.04 13.99
#